data_AF-A0A139QTB1-F1
#
_entry.id   AF-A0A139QTB1-F1
#
_cell.length_a   1.000
_cell.length_b   1.000
_cell.length_c   1.000
_cell.angle_alpha   90.00
_cell.angle_beta   90.00
_cell.angle_gamma   90.00
#
_symmetry.space_group_name_H-M   'P 1'
#
loop_
_entity.id
_entity.type
_entity.pdbx_description
1 polymer ?
#
loop_
_entity_poly.entity_id
_entity_poly.type
_entity_poly.pdbx_seq_one_letter_code
_entity_poly.pdbx_strand_id
1 'polypeptide(L)'
;MKEVKVPIWSEENGQDDIIWYTASKQSDNTYKVSVKASNHKNSQGQYNVHLYYVQNDGKMIGVGGTKTDVHFISRPSIPDKGNYTFSSRASIKSEPKMSSPEIAYYDAGNKVYYDKVLFSDGHYWISYVSYTGSRRYISIT
;
A
#
# COMPACT_ATOMS: atom_id res chain seq x y z
N MET A 1 8.28 1.59 32.01
CA MET A 1 7.62 1.02 30.82
C MET A 1 8.53 -0.08 30.32
N LYS A 2 7.99 -1.29 30.18
CA LYS A 2 8.73 -2.49 29.81
C LYS A 2 8.68 -2.73 28.30
N GLU A 3 7.48 -2.73 27.71
CA GLU A 3 7.25 -3.07 26.30
C GLU A 3 6.10 -2.26 25.69
N VAL A 4 6.06 -2.20 24.36
CA VAL A 4 4.91 -1.75 23.58
C VAL A 4 4.33 -2.95 22.85
N LYS A 5 3.04 -3.23 23.06
CA LYS A 5 2.31 -4.29 22.37
C LYS A 5 1.34 -3.70 21.36
N VAL A 6 1.25 -4.35 20.21
CA VAL A 6 0.39 -3.93 19.10
C VAL A 6 -0.42 -5.15 18.64
N PRO A 7 -1.58 -5.43 19.26
CA PRO A 7 -2.51 -6.42 18.73
C PRO A 7 -3.11 -5.95 17.41
N ILE A 8 -3.08 -6.86 16.45
CA ILE A 8 -3.55 -6.62 15.08
C ILE A 8 -4.42 -7.81 14.66
N TRP A 9 -5.56 -7.54 14.05
CA TRP A 9 -6.47 -8.55 13.47
C TRP A 9 -7.22 -7.95 12.28
N SER A 10 -7.64 -8.79 11.33
CA SER A 10 -8.55 -8.39 10.26
C SER A 10 -9.99 -8.41 10.75
N GLU A 11 -10.89 -7.61 10.17
CA GLU A 11 -12.34 -7.72 10.45
C GLU A 11 -12.97 -8.97 9.79
N GLU A 12 -12.21 -9.68 8.94
CA GLU A 12 -12.68 -10.88 8.28
C GLU A 12 -12.94 -11.98 9.32
N ASN A 13 -14.19 -12.41 9.44
CA ASN A 13 -14.63 -13.35 10.48
C ASN A 13 -14.36 -12.88 11.93
N GLY A 14 -14.24 -11.57 12.15
CA GLY A 14 -13.97 -11.00 13.48
C GLY A 14 -12.52 -11.18 13.93
N GLN A 15 -12.25 -11.31 15.23
CA GLN A 15 -10.88 -11.37 15.78
C GLN A 15 -10.20 -12.75 15.64
N ASP A 16 -10.54 -13.52 14.61
CA ASP A 16 -10.15 -14.92 14.49
C ASP A 16 -8.65 -15.13 14.12
N ASP A 17 -7.96 -14.04 13.80
CA ASP A 17 -6.56 -13.97 13.36
C ASP A 17 -5.72 -12.98 14.18
N ILE A 18 -6.17 -12.63 15.39
CA ILE A 18 -5.47 -11.67 16.25
C ILE A 18 -4.07 -12.14 16.63
N ILE A 19 -3.09 -11.27 16.40
CA ILE A 19 -1.70 -11.50 16.81
C ILE A 19 -1.19 -10.28 17.59
N TRP A 20 -0.59 -10.56 18.75
CA TRP A 20 0.02 -9.56 19.63
C TRP A 20 1.50 -9.38 19.29
N TYR A 21 1.81 -8.35 18.51
CA TYR A 21 3.18 -8.02 18.16
C TYR A 21 3.86 -7.19 19.27
N THR A 22 5.16 -7.42 19.49
CA THR A 22 5.99 -6.54 20.30
C THR A 22 6.65 -5.51 19.38
N ALA A 23 6.39 -4.23 19.60
CA ALA A 23 7.01 -3.19 18.77
C ALA A 23 8.48 -2.99 19.14
N SER A 24 9.32 -2.83 18.12
CA SER A 24 10.74 -2.55 18.29
C SER A 24 10.95 -1.05 18.40
N LYS A 25 11.70 -0.61 19.43
CA LYS A 25 12.06 0.81 19.61
C LYS A 25 13.09 1.21 18.55
N GLN A 26 12.87 2.34 17.89
CA GLN A 26 13.78 2.93 16.91
C GLN A 26 14.68 4.01 17.55
N SER A 27 15.73 4.43 16.84
CA SER A 27 16.72 5.41 17.34
C SER A 27 16.13 6.81 17.56
N ASP A 28 15.07 7.16 16.84
CA ASP A 28 14.32 8.41 16.97
C ASP A 28 13.23 8.37 18.07
N ASN A 29 13.24 7.34 18.91
CA ASN A 29 12.24 7.04 19.96
C ASN A 29 10.84 6.68 19.45
N THR A 30 10.65 6.41 18.16
CA THR A 30 9.42 5.80 17.66
C THR A 30 9.44 4.28 17.83
N TYR A 31 8.30 3.64 17.57
CA TYR A 31 8.15 2.19 17.66
C TYR A 31 7.62 1.64 16.33
N LYS A 32 8.19 0.51 15.88
CA LYS A 32 7.82 -0.13 14.61
C LYS A 32 7.46 -1.59 14.80
N VAL A 33 6.41 -2.01 14.09
CA VAL A 33 6.04 -3.41 13.88
C VAL A 33 6.08 -3.69 12.38
N SER A 34 6.59 -4.87 12.00
CA SER A 34 6.47 -5.39 10.64
C SER A 34 5.51 -6.57 10.67
N VAL A 35 4.40 -6.46 9.95
CA VAL A 35 3.33 -7.45 9.91
C VAL A 35 3.36 -8.14 8.56
N LYS A 36 3.29 -9.47 8.56
CA LYS A 36 3.10 -10.24 7.33
C LYS A 36 1.62 -10.57 7.19
N ALA A 37 1.02 -10.23 6.05
CA ALA A 37 -0.38 -10.57 5.80
C ALA A 37 -0.62 -12.09 5.85
N SER A 38 0.40 -12.90 5.53
CA SER A 38 0.36 -14.37 5.68
C SER A 38 0.13 -14.85 7.11
N ASN A 39 0.50 -14.06 8.13
CA ASN A 39 0.22 -14.39 9.52
C ASN A 39 -1.25 -14.16 9.87
N HIS A 40 -1.95 -13.36 9.07
CA HIS A 40 -3.36 -13.03 9.19
C HIS A 40 -4.16 -13.68 8.07
N LYS A 41 -3.85 -14.96 7.78
CA LYS A 41 -4.53 -15.80 6.78
C LYS A 41 -4.57 -15.24 5.35
N ASN A 42 -3.79 -14.20 5.06
CA ASN A 42 -3.94 -13.37 3.88
C ASN A 42 -5.36 -12.79 3.74
N SER A 43 -5.94 -12.35 4.85
CA SER A 43 -7.20 -11.60 4.83
C SER A 43 -7.02 -10.24 4.14
N GLN A 44 -8.07 -9.79 3.48
CA GLN A 44 -8.11 -8.49 2.81
C GLN A 44 -9.19 -7.60 3.43
N GLY A 45 -9.10 -6.30 3.20
CA GLY A 45 -10.00 -5.30 3.78
C GLY A 45 -9.45 -4.76 5.10
N GLN A 46 -10.35 -4.42 6.01
CA GLN A 46 -9.99 -3.61 7.17
C GLN A 46 -9.27 -4.42 8.25
N TYR A 47 -8.13 -3.91 8.69
CA TYR A 47 -7.37 -4.38 9.84
C TYR A 47 -7.47 -3.39 10.99
N ASN A 48 -7.65 -3.92 12.19
CA ASN A 48 -7.55 -3.16 13.43
C ASN A 48 -6.11 -3.18 13.93
N VAL A 49 -5.62 -2.04 14.39
CA VAL A 49 -4.29 -1.88 14.96
C VAL A 49 -4.42 -1.15 16.28
N HIS A 50 -4.25 -1.86 17.39
CA HIS A 50 -4.39 -1.30 18.73
C HIS A 50 -3.00 -1.13 19.38
N LEU A 51 -2.87 -0.21 20.34
CA LEU A 51 -1.62 0.11 21.02
C LEU A 51 -1.79 -0.05 22.54
N TYR A 52 -0.87 -0.81 23.15
CA TYR A 52 -0.79 -1.00 24.60
C TYR A 52 0.63 -0.76 25.12
N TYR A 53 0.73 -0.08 26.27
CA TYR A 53 1.95 -0.04 27.06
C TYR A 53 1.94 -1.12 28.13
N VAL A 54 3.04 -1.87 28.23
CA VAL A 54 3.30 -2.78 29.35
C VAL A 54 4.16 -2.06 30.36
N GLN A 55 3.67 -1.88 31.58
CA GLN A 55 4.42 -1.29 32.69
C GLN A 55 5.40 -2.30 33.31
N ASN A 56 6.28 -1.83 34.20
CA ASN A 56 7.33 -2.67 34.77
C ASN A 56 6.76 -3.79 35.66
N ASP A 57 5.58 -3.55 36.24
CA ASP A 57 4.78 -4.50 37.02
C ASP A 57 3.97 -5.48 36.13
N GLY A 58 4.09 -5.39 34.81
CA GLY A 58 3.36 -6.20 33.85
C GLY A 58 1.95 -5.68 33.51
N LYS A 59 1.49 -4.58 34.14
CA LYS A 59 0.18 -4.00 33.83
C LYS A 59 0.12 -3.48 32.41
N MET A 60 -0.93 -3.85 31.68
CA MET A 60 -1.20 -3.34 30.34
C MET A 60 -2.15 -2.14 30.39
N ILE A 61 -1.77 -1.05 29.71
CA ILE A 61 -2.59 0.15 29.55
C ILE A 61 -2.88 0.35 28.06
N GLY A 62 -4.16 0.34 27.70
CA GLY A 62 -4.61 0.66 26.35
C GLY A 62 -4.44 2.15 26.07
N VAL A 63 -3.79 2.48 24.97
CA VAL A 63 -3.48 3.86 24.59
C VAL A 63 -4.44 4.35 23.50
N GLY A 64 -4.79 3.47 22.56
CA GLY A 64 -5.69 3.78 21.45
C GLY A 64 -5.62 2.73 20.35
N GLY A 65 -6.28 2.99 19.24
CA GLY A 65 -6.25 2.15 18.07
C GLY A 65 -6.58 2.93 16.79
N THR A 66 -6.19 2.35 15.67
CA THR A 66 -6.53 2.83 14.33
C THR A 66 -6.91 1.64 13.44
N LYS A 67 -7.40 1.94 12.25
CA LYS A 67 -7.76 0.94 11.24
C LYS A 67 -7.05 1.25 9.94
N THR A 68 -6.74 0.22 9.16
CA THR A 68 -6.18 0.38 7.81
C THR A 68 -6.72 -0.72 6.91
N ASP A 69 -6.95 -0.41 5.64
CA ASP A 69 -7.31 -1.42 4.65
C ASP A 69 -6.06 -2.06 4.04
N VAL A 70 -6.10 -3.39 3.89
CA VAL A 70 -5.06 -4.21 3.26
C VAL A 70 -5.64 -4.86 2.02
N HIS A 71 -5.03 -4.60 0.86
CA HIS A 71 -5.42 -5.23 -0.39
C HIS A 71 -4.20 -5.81 -1.10
N PHE A 72 -4.33 -7.04 -1.61
CA PHE A 72 -3.37 -7.59 -2.55
C PHE A 72 -3.76 -7.15 -3.94
N ILE A 73 -2.99 -6.23 -4.51
CA ILE A 73 -3.12 -5.87 -5.91
C ILE A 73 -2.27 -6.85 -6.71
N SER A 74 -2.92 -7.69 -7.51
CA SER A 74 -2.21 -8.59 -8.42
C SER A 74 -1.52 -7.78 -9.52
N ARG A 75 -0.33 -8.23 -9.91
CA ARG A 75 0.37 -7.64 -11.05
C ARG A 75 -0.48 -7.83 -12.32
N PRO A 76 -0.77 -6.76 -13.08
CA PRO A 76 -1.47 -6.89 -14.36
C PRO A 76 -0.71 -7.82 -15.30
N SER A 77 -1.46 -8.68 -16.02
CA SER A 77 -0.91 -9.62 -17.00
C SER A 77 -0.53 -8.92 -18.31
N ILE A 78 0.38 -7.95 -18.22
CA ILE A 78 0.97 -7.23 -19.35
C ILE A 78 2.49 -7.46 -19.38
N PRO A 79 3.13 -7.40 -20.56
CA PRO A 79 4.59 -7.40 -20.66
C PRO A 79 5.25 -6.26 -19.87
N ASP A 80 6.57 -6.34 -19.63
CA ASP A 80 7.32 -5.24 -18.98
C ASP A 80 7.45 -3.98 -19.87
N LYS A 81 7.23 -4.14 -21.18
CA LYS A 81 7.23 -3.07 -22.19
C LYS A 81 6.39 -3.45 -23.41
N GLY A 82 5.84 -2.46 -24.09
CA GLY A 82 5.06 -2.68 -25.31
C GLY A 82 4.01 -1.61 -25.53
N ASN A 83 3.03 -1.90 -26.40
CA ASN A 83 1.88 -1.02 -26.60
C ASN A 83 0.78 -1.37 -25.60
N TYR A 84 0.31 -0.39 -24.84
CA TYR A 84 -0.88 -0.50 -24.01
C TYR A 84 -2.03 0.26 -24.69
N THR A 85 -3.23 -0.34 -24.72
CA THR A 85 -4.45 0.29 -25.24
C THR A 85 -5.40 0.55 -24.08
N PHE A 86 -5.81 1.81 -23.88
CA PHE A 86 -6.66 2.18 -22.76
C PHE A 86 -8.12 1.80 -23.03
N SER A 87 -8.80 1.22 -22.04
CA SER A 87 -10.24 0.89 -22.10
C SER A 87 -11.13 2.00 -21.56
N SER A 88 -10.56 2.97 -20.87
CA SER A 88 -11.23 4.14 -20.28
C SER A 88 -10.27 5.33 -20.26
N ARG A 89 -10.74 6.50 -19.85
CA ARG A 89 -9.88 7.68 -19.70
C ARG A 89 -8.78 7.41 -18.66
N ALA A 90 -7.53 7.70 -19.01
CA ALA A 90 -6.37 7.52 -18.15
C ALA A 90 -5.52 8.78 -18.09
N SER A 91 -5.26 9.26 -16.86
CA SER A 91 -4.46 10.45 -16.60
C SER A 91 -2.96 10.19 -16.75
N ILE A 92 -2.26 11.13 -17.39
CA ILE A 92 -0.80 11.17 -17.48
C ILE A 92 -0.27 12.06 -16.36
N LYS A 93 0.64 11.53 -15.54
CA LYS A 93 1.18 12.19 -14.35
C LYS A 93 2.71 12.27 -14.38
N SER A 94 3.29 13.22 -13.62
CA SER A 94 4.74 13.38 -13.45
C SER A 94 5.34 12.40 -12.46
N GLU A 95 4.55 11.90 -11.52
CA GLU A 95 4.97 10.95 -10.49
C GLU A 95 3.97 9.78 -10.44
N PRO A 96 4.41 8.55 -10.09
CA PRO A 96 3.54 7.38 -9.94
C PRO A 96 2.78 7.44 -8.61
N LYS A 97 1.98 8.50 -8.43
CA LYS A 97 1.19 8.79 -7.24
C LYS A 97 -0.17 9.31 -7.66
N MET A 98 -1.25 8.82 -7.07
CA MET A 98 -2.61 9.21 -7.44
C MET A 98 -2.87 10.70 -7.21
N SER A 99 -2.26 11.28 -6.17
CA SER A 99 -2.34 12.71 -5.88
C SER A 99 -1.50 13.60 -6.81
N SER A 100 -0.64 13.05 -7.68
CA SER A 100 0.11 13.86 -8.65
C SER A 100 -0.88 14.52 -9.63
N PRO A 101 -0.75 15.82 -9.95
CA PRO A 101 -1.62 16.49 -10.90
C PRO A 101 -1.68 15.79 -12.27
N GLU A 102 -2.83 15.86 -12.93
CA GLU A 102 -2.98 15.44 -14.32
C GLU A 102 -2.30 16.46 -15.23
N ILE A 103 -1.38 16.00 -16.09
CA ILE A 103 -0.69 16.82 -17.09
C ILE A 103 -1.43 16.77 -18.42
N ALA A 104 -1.95 15.60 -18.76
CA ALA A 104 -2.72 15.30 -19.96
C ALA A 104 -3.45 13.97 -19.74
N TYR A 105 -4.20 13.49 -20.72
CA TYR A 105 -4.92 12.22 -20.62
C TYR A 105 -4.97 11.48 -21.95
N TYR A 106 -5.22 10.17 -21.87
CA TYR A 106 -5.66 9.35 -22.98
C TYR A 106 -7.13 8.97 -22.79
N ASP A 107 -7.93 9.01 -23.84
CA ASP A 107 -9.26 8.40 -23.86
C ASP A 107 -9.21 6.90 -24.20
N ALA A 108 -10.34 6.22 -24.04
CA ALA A 108 -10.50 4.83 -24.46
C ALA A 108 -10.15 4.65 -25.95
N GLY A 109 -9.45 3.57 -26.27
CA GLY A 109 -8.96 3.25 -27.61
C GLY A 109 -7.58 3.83 -27.94
N ASN A 110 -7.12 4.87 -27.22
CA ASN A 110 -5.78 5.41 -27.40
C ASN A 110 -4.70 4.41 -26.97
N LYS A 111 -3.49 4.58 -27.52
CA LYS A 111 -2.35 3.72 -27.26
C LYS A 111 -1.13 4.49 -26.81
N VAL A 112 -0.32 3.87 -25.95
CA VAL A 112 1.01 4.35 -25.58
C VAL A 112 2.00 3.20 -25.62
N TYR A 113 3.21 3.48 -26.12
CA TYR A 113 4.33 2.57 -25.97
C TYR A 113 5.02 2.86 -24.62
N TYR A 114 5.03 1.88 -23.72
CA TYR A 114 5.67 1.97 -22.40
C TYR A 114 6.91 1.08 -22.34
N ASP A 115 7.84 1.45 -21.45
CA ASP A 115 9.12 0.76 -21.26
C ASP A 115 9.32 0.23 -19.83
N LYS A 116 8.35 0.48 -18.94
CA LYS A 116 8.43 0.13 -17.53
C LYS A 116 7.05 -0.09 -16.93
N VAL A 117 6.94 -1.13 -16.11
CA VAL A 117 5.83 -1.38 -15.19
C VAL A 117 6.37 -1.27 -13.76
N LEU A 118 5.65 -0.58 -12.86
CA LEU A 118 6.04 -0.44 -11.46
C LEU A 118 4.82 -0.40 -10.54
N PHE A 119 5.00 -0.85 -9.30
CA PHE A 119 4.01 -0.72 -8.23
C PHE A 119 4.38 0.46 -7.33
N SER A 120 3.49 1.43 -7.16
CA SER A 120 3.69 2.59 -6.31
C SER A 120 2.35 3.19 -5.90
N ASP A 121 2.28 3.75 -4.68
CA ASP A 121 1.06 4.38 -4.14
C ASP A 121 -0.17 3.45 -4.14
N GLY A 122 0.02 2.13 -4.05
CA GLY A 122 -1.07 1.15 -4.10
C GLY A 122 -1.56 0.79 -5.51
N HIS A 123 -0.96 1.35 -6.57
CA HIS A 123 -1.36 1.09 -7.96
C HIS A 123 -0.19 0.56 -8.81
N TYR A 124 -0.53 -0.19 -9.85
CA TYR A 124 0.38 -0.47 -10.96
C TYR A 124 0.34 0.67 -11.98
N TRP A 125 1.54 1.10 -12.36
CA TRP A 125 1.78 2.17 -13.31
C TRP A 125 2.54 1.61 -14.51
N ILE A 126 2.14 2.04 -15.71
CA ILE A 126 3.02 2.00 -16.87
C ILE A 126 3.74 3.34 -16.99
N SER A 127 4.97 3.31 -17.49
CA SER A 127 5.79 4.50 -17.67
C SER A 127 6.49 4.53 -19.03
N TYR A 128 6.63 5.74 -19.56
CA TYR A 128 7.26 6.01 -20.85
C TYR A 128 8.02 7.33 -20.81
N VAL A 129 8.96 7.51 -21.75
CA VAL A 129 9.62 8.80 -22.00
C VAL A 129 8.78 9.57 -23.02
N SER A 130 8.27 10.73 -22.62
CA SER A 130 7.55 11.62 -23.54
C SER A 130 8.49 12.23 -24.59
N TYR A 131 7.91 12.83 -25.64
CA TYR A 131 8.68 13.49 -26.70
C TYR A 131 9.68 14.53 -26.19
N THR A 132 9.37 15.21 -25.07
CA THR A 132 10.24 16.21 -24.45
C THR A 132 11.29 15.61 -23.50
N GLY A 133 11.48 14.29 -23.51
CA GLY A 133 12.47 13.59 -22.69
C GLY A 133 12.04 13.36 -21.22
N SER A 134 10.88 13.89 -20.81
CA SER A 134 10.38 13.70 -19.44
C SER A 134 9.73 12.32 -19.27
N ARG A 135 10.02 11.64 -18.14
CA ARG A 135 9.34 10.41 -17.73
C ARG A 135 7.89 10.72 -17.31
N ARG A 136 6.95 9.90 -17.75
CA ARG A 136 5.53 10.01 -17.44
C ARG A 136 4.96 8.70 -16.91
N TYR A 137 3.89 8.80 -16.14
CA TYR A 137 3.29 7.67 -15.42
C TYR A 137 1.78 7.67 -15.63
N ILE A 138 1.22 6.50 -15.88
CA ILE A 138 -0.23 6.29 -16.05
C ILE A 138 -0.64 5.08 -15.21
N SER A 139 -1.62 5.24 -14.32
CA SER A 139 -2.17 4.12 -13.55
C SER A 139 -2.97 3.21 -14.49
N ILE A 140 -2.81 1.90 -14.35
CA ILE A 140 -3.54 0.87 -15.08
C ILE A 140 -4.33 -0.05 -14.15
N THR A 141 -4.52 0.39 -12.91
CA THR A 141 -5.31 -0.29 -11.86
C THR A 141 -6.42 0.64 -11.40
#